data_AF-A0A971ZAE2-F1
#
_entry.id   AF-A0A971ZAE2-F1
#
_cell.length_a   1.000
_cell.length_b   1.000
_cell.length_c   1.000
_cell.angle_alpha   90.00
_cell.angle_beta   90.00
_cell.angle_gamma   90.00
#
_symmetry.space_group_name_H-M   'P 1'
#
loop_
_entity.id
_entity.type
_entity.pdbx_description
1 polymer ?
#
loop_
_entity_poly.entity_id
_entity_poly.type
_entity_poly.pdbx_seq_one_letter_code
_entity_poly.pdbx_strand_id
1 'polypeptide(L)'
;MGHAVYTLSDPRAVLLKEKAAELAEATGMDREFNLYKNVEKLSPEVFREVKKDSKDICANVDFYSGFVYKMLNIPEDLYTPIFAMARMPGWAAHRIEELISGGRIIRPAYRNVIPEQGYVSLKER
;
A
#
# COMPACT_ATOMS: atom_id res chain seq x y z
N MET A 1 -6.44 -4.75 0.37
CA MET A 1 -6.12 -6.14 0.75
C MET A 1 -4.73 -6.49 0.22
N GLY A 2 -3.90 -7.12 1.04
CA GLY A 2 -2.53 -7.51 0.73
C GLY A 2 -1.50 -6.48 1.17
N HIS A 3 -0.33 -6.98 1.58
CA HIS A 3 0.82 -6.19 1.96
C HIS A 3 2.09 -6.92 1.56
N ALA A 4 3.11 -6.20 1.08
CA ALA A 4 4.38 -6.79 0.66
C ALA A 4 5.28 -7.28 1.83
N VAL A 5 4.85 -7.06 3.07
CA VAL A 5 5.64 -7.30 4.29
C VAL A 5 4.81 -8.09 5.29
N TYR A 6 3.59 -7.64 5.55
CA TYR A 6 2.67 -8.35 6.45
C TYR A 6 1.90 -9.45 5.73
N THR A 7 2.08 -10.67 6.19
CA THR A 7 1.36 -11.86 5.68
C THR A 7 0.04 -12.05 6.41
N LEU A 8 0.08 -12.06 7.74
CA LEU A 8 -1.07 -12.42 8.59
C LEU A 8 -1.95 -11.23 8.98
N SER A 9 -1.34 -10.12 9.39
CA SER A 9 -2.06 -8.91 9.83
C SER A 9 -1.16 -7.69 9.73
N ASP A 10 -1.70 -6.59 9.21
CA ASP A 10 -1.08 -5.27 9.32
C ASP A 10 -1.53 -4.63 10.65
N PRO A 11 -0.63 -4.43 11.63
CA PRO A 11 -1.00 -3.91 12.95
C PRO A 11 -1.59 -2.50 12.87
N ARG A 12 -1.24 -1.72 11.83
CA ARG A 12 -1.79 -0.37 11.62
C ARG A 12 -3.23 -0.43 11.16
N ALA A 13 -3.59 -1.45 10.38
CA ALA A 13 -4.96 -1.68 9.93
C ALA A 13 -5.87 -2.05 11.12
N VAL A 14 -5.37 -2.84 12.07
CA VAL A 14 -6.11 -3.22 13.29
C VAL A 14 -6.50 -1.97 14.08
N LEU A 15 -5.53 -1.11 14.40
CA LEU A 15 -5.79 0.12 15.15
C LEU A 15 -6.72 1.07 14.38
N LEU A 16 -6.49 1.23 13.07
CA LEU A 16 -7.29 2.13 12.25
C LEU A 16 -8.74 1.64 12.11
N LYS A 17 -8.96 0.33 12.07
CA LYS A 17 -10.29 -0.28 12.04
C LYS A 17 -11.08 0.01 13.31
N GLU A 18 -10.45 -0.02 14.49
CA GLU A 18 -11.08 0.36 15.75
C GLU A 18 -11.53 1.83 15.71
N LYS A 19 -10.67 2.72 15.26
CA LYS A 19 -11.01 4.15 15.11
C LYS A 19 -12.03 4.43 14.01
N ALA A 20 -12.00 3.66 12.92
CA ALA A 20 -13.02 3.72 11.89
C ALA A 20 -14.39 3.27 12.42
N ALA A 21 -14.45 2.32 13.35
CA ALA A 21 -15.69 1.91 14.00
C ALA A 21 -16.29 3.06 14.83
N GLU A 22 -15.47 3.68 15.69
CA GLU A 22 -15.88 4.84 16.50
C GLU A 22 -16.40 5.99 15.62
N LEU A 23 -15.70 6.28 14.51
CA LEU A 23 -16.10 7.34 13.59
C LEU A 23 -17.34 6.99 12.76
N ALA A 24 -17.51 5.72 12.39
CA ALA A 24 -18.69 5.26 11.65
C ALA A 24 -19.97 5.42 12.47
N GLU A 25 -19.92 5.07 13.76
CA GLU A 25 -21.04 5.29 14.69
C GLU A 25 -21.38 6.78 14.80
N ALA A 26 -20.36 7.63 14.95
CA ALA A 26 -20.55 9.08 15.07
C ALA A 26 -21.09 9.74 13.77
N THR A 27 -20.81 9.17 12.60
CA THR A 27 -21.21 9.70 11.30
C THR A 27 -22.44 9.00 10.70
N GLY A 28 -22.97 7.97 11.38
CA GLY A 28 -24.10 7.15 10.89
C GLY A 28 -23.74 6.26 9.69
N MET A 29 -22.47 5.93 9.50
CA MET A 29 -21.96 5.13 8.36
C MET A 29 -21.75 3.64 8.72
N ASP A 30 -22.40 3.15 9.78
CA ASP A 30 -22.28 1.76 10.27
C ASP A 30 -22.53 0.70 9.20
N ARG A 31 -23.51 0.95 8.31
CA ARG A 31 -23.82 0.02 7.22
C ARG A 31 -22.64 -0.14 6.28
N GLU A 32 -21.96 0.96 5.94
CA GLU A 32 -20.79 0.93 5.07
C GLU A 32 -19.60 0.33 5.81
N PHE A 33 -19.38 0.66 7.08
CA PHE A 33 -18.35 0.01 7.89
C PHE A 33 -18.49 -1.52 7.95
N ASN A 34 -19.73 -2.02 8.11
CA ASN A 34 -20.00 -3.46 8.07
C ASN A 34 -19.72 -4.08 6.70
N LEU A 35 -19.92 -3.34 5.60
CA LEU A 35 -19.49 -3.78 4.27
C LEU A 35 -17.97 -3.97 4.22
N TYR A 36 -17.19 -2.99 4.69
CA TYR A 36 -15.72 -3.09 4.76
C TYR A 36 -15.27 -4.31 5.59
N LYS A 37 -15.89 -4.55 6.76
CA LYS A 37 -15.60 -5.73 7.60
C LYS A 37 -15.91 -7.04 6.88
N ASN A 38 -17.02 -7.10 6.15
CA ASN A 38 -17.38 -8.30 5.39
C ASN A 38 -16.40 -8.55 4.25
N VAL A 39 -15.99 -7.50 3.54
CA VAL A 39 -14.98 -7.59 2.48
C VAL A 39 -13.65 -8.08 3.06
N GLU A 40 -13.17 -7.51 4.16
CA GLU A 40 -11.95 -7.98 4.86
C GLU A 40 -12.06 -9.48 5.22
N LYS A 41 -13.19 -9.90 5.80
CA LYS A 41 -13.40 -11.29 6.24
C LYS A 41 -13.45 -12.29 5.09
N LEU A 42 -14.13 -11.94 3.99
CA LEU A 42 -14.41 -12.86 2.88
C LEU A 42 -13.28 -12.89 1.84
N SER A 43 -12.54 -11.78 1.68
CA SER A 43 -11.50 -11.68 0.64
C SER A 43 -10.44 -12.79 0.69
N PRO A 44 -9.93 -13.25 1.86
CA PRO A 44 -8.92 -14.29 1.88
C PRO A 44 -9.39 -15.62 1.29
N GLU A 45 -10.63 -16.00 1.55
CA GLU A 45 -11.22 -17.23 1.01
C GLU A 45 -11.40 -17.12 -0.51
N VAL A 46 -12.02 -16.04 -0.97
CA VAL A 46 -12.24 -15.78 -2.40
C VAL A 46 -10.92 -15.72 -3.18
N PHE A 47 -9.88 -15.10 -2.61
CA PHE A 47 -8.56 -15.04 -3.25
C PHE A 47 -7.92 -16.42 -3.40
N ARG A 48 -8.01 -17.28 -2.38
CA ARG A 48 -7.49 -18.65 -2.44
C ARG A 48 -8.18 -19.46 -3.53
N GLU A 49 -9.51 -19.39 -3.62
CA GLU A 49 -10.30 -20.08 -4.63
C GLU A 49 -9.91 -19.66 -6.06
N VAL A 50 -9.80 -18.35 -6.30
CA VAL A 50 -9.55 -17.81 -7.64
C VAL A 50 -8.10 -17.97 -8.07
N LYS A 51 -7.13 -17.70 -7.17
CA LYS A 51 -5.70 -17.75 -7.51
C LYS A 51 -5.11 -19.15 -7.42
N LYS A 52 -5.82 -20.10 -6.81
CA LYS A 52 -5.33 -21.48 -6.56
C LYS A 52 -3.96 -21.50 -5.86
N ASP A 53 -3.69 -20.48 -5.05
CA ASP A 53 -2.46 -20.29 -4.29
C ASP A 53 -2.84 -20.16 -2.81
N SER A 54 -1.97 -20.63 -1.92
CA SER A 54 -2.17 -20.61 -0.47
C SER A 54 -1.65 -19.33 0.19
N LYS A 55 -1.41 -18.27 -0.59
CA LYS A 55 -0.95 -16.98 -0.06
C LYS A 55 -2.04 -16.34 0.80
N ASP A 56 -1.70 -16.14 2.06
CA ASP A 56 -2.50 -15.35 2.97
C ASP A 56 -2.51 -13.87 2.55
N ILE A 57 -3.68 -13.26 2.67
CA ILE A 57 -3.91 -11.86 2.37
C ILE A 57 -4.62 -11.21 3.55
N CYS A 58 -4.06 -10.12 4.06
CA CYS A 58 -4.64 -9.36 5.17
C CYS A 58 -5.13 -7.99 4.68
N ALA A 59 -6.00 -7.34 5.46
CA ALA A 59 -6.26 -5.92 5.23
C ALA A 59 -5.01 -5.11 5.58
N ASN A 60 -4.67 -4.17 4.70
CA ASN A 60 -3.60 -3.20 4.95
C ASN A 60 -4.22 -1.91 5.51
N VAL A 61 -3.39 -1.03 6.05
CA VAL A 61 -3.83 0.25 6.61
C VAL A 61 -4.66 1.08 5.61
N ASP A 62 -4.29 1.03 4.32
CA ASP A 62 -4.93 1.84 3.30
C ASP A 62 -6.40 1.46 3.07
N PHE A 63 -6.73 0.17 3.25
CA PHE A 63 -8.09 -0.36 3.13
C PHE A 63 -9.09 0.37 4.03
N TYR A 64 -8.70 0.70 5.26
CA TYR A 64 -9.54 1.45 6.19
C TYR A 64 -9.31 2.97 6.10
N SER A 65 -8.14 3.43 5.68
CA SER A 65 -7.84 4.86 5.58
C SER A 65 -8.76 5.61 4.61
N GLY A 66 -9.04 5.03 3.44
CA GLY A 66 -9.95 5.65 2.46
C GLY A 66 -11.38 5.78 3.00
N PHE A 67 -11.82 4.79 3.80
CA PHE A 67 -13.12 4.86 4.46
C PHE A 67 -13.16 5.97 5.53
N VAL A 68 -12.09 6.11 6.32
CA VAL A 68 -11.95 7.22 7.28
C VAL A 68 -11.99 8.57 6.58
N TYR A 69 -11.23 8.75 5.49
CA TYR A 69 -11.23 10.00 4.75
C TYR A 69 -12.59 10.32 4.13
N LYS A 70 -13.32 9.30 3.66
CA LYS A 70 -14.70 9.45 3.19
C LYS A 70 -15.64 9.95 4.30
N MET A 71 -15.57 9.35 5.50
CA MET A 71 -16.36 9.79 6.66
C MET A 71 -16.04 11.23 7.08
N LEU A 72 -14.80 11.68 6.86
CA LEU A 72 -14.36 13.05 7.09
C LEU A 72 -14.67 14.02 5.94
N ASN A 73 -15.37 13.55 4.89
CA ASN A 73 -15.71 14.31 3.69
C ASN A 73 -14.47 14.92 2.99
N ILE A 74 -13.37 14.18 2.99
CA ILE A 74 -12.14 14.55 2.28
C ILE A 74 -12.25 14.07 0.82
N PRO A 75 -11.96 14.92 -0.18
CA PRO A 75 -11.91 14.50 -1.58
C PRO A 75 -10.90 13.37 -1.82
N GLU A 76 -11.25 12.39 -2.65
CA GLU A 76 -10.39 11.23 -2.98
C GLU A 76 -9.03 11.66 -3.57
N ASP A 77 -9.02 12.75 -4.34
CA ASP A 77 -7.79 13.36 -4.90
C ASP A 77 -6.77 13.74 -3.82
N LEU A 78 -7.19 13.91 -2.57
CA LEU A 78 -6.33 14.28 -1.44
C LEU A 78 -5.85 13.08 -0.61
N TYR A 79 -6.29 11.85 -0.89
CA TYR A 79 -5.93 10.68 -0.08
C TYR A 79 -4.41 10.41 -0.11
N THR A 80 -3.83 10.35 -1.31
CA THR A 80 -2.38 10.14 -1.46
C THR A 80 -1.55 11.33 -0.97
N PRO A 81 -1.92 12.61 -1.24
CA PRO A 81 -1.26 13.75 -0.62
C PRO A 81 -1.21 13.71 0.91
N ILE A 82 -2.33 13.37 1.58
CA ILE A 82 -2.37 13.24 3.05
C ILE A 82 -1.43 12.12 3.53
N PHE A 83 -1.45 10.98 2.84
CA PHE A 83 -0.51 9.91 3.13
C PHE A 83 0.94 10.38 3.02
N ALA A 84 1.30 11.08 1.93
CA ALA A 84 2.65 11.60 1.71
C ALA A 84 3.07 12.59 2.82
N MET A 85 2.20 13.54 3.18
CA MET A 85 2.44 14.47 4.28
C MET A 85 2.75 13.75 5.59
N ALA A 86 1.98 12.71 5.91
CA ALA A 86 2.19 11.93 7.13
C ALA A 86 3.48 11.07 7.07
N ARG A 87 4.04 10.80 5.88
CA ARG A 87 5.32 10.10 5.69
C ARG A 87 6.55 11.00 5.66
N MET A 88 6.38 12.31 5.45
CA MET A 88 7.48 13.28 5.42
C MET A 88 8.46 13.16 6.60
N PRO A 89 8.02 13.00 7.88
CA PRO A 89 8.97 12.84 8.98
C PRO A 89 9.83 11.58 8.86
N GLY A 90 9.25 10.47 8.39
CA GLY A 90 9.97 9.21 8.18
C GLY A 90 10.97 9.32 7.01
N TRP A 91 10.58 9.97 5.91
CA TRP A 91 11.49 10.22 4.79
C TRP A 91 12.65 11.13 5.20
N ALA A 92 12.39 12.17 5.97
CA ALA A 92 13.42 13.05 6.50
C ALA A 92 14.38 12.29 7.44
N ALA A 93 13.85 11.46 8.34
CA ALA A 93 14.66 10.65 9.25
C ALA A 93 15.57 9.68 8.49
N HIS A 94 15.03 8.92 7.52
CA HIS A 94 15.84 8.02 6.70
C HIS A 94 16.90 8.75 5.88
N ARG A 95 16.60 9.97 5.39
CA ARG A 95 17.59 10.78 4.67
C ARG A 95 18.73 11.23 5.58
N ILE A 96 18.41 11.67 6.80
CA ILE A 96 19.41 12.07 7.78
C ILE A 96 20.29 10.87 8.17
N GLU A 97 19.68 9.70 8.40
CA GLU A 97 20.39 8.46 8.69
C GLU A 97 21.35 8.05 7.57
N GLU A 98 20.91 8.13 6.30
CA GLU A 98 21.75 7.79 5.14
C GLU A 98 22.92 8.77 4.98
N LEU A 99 22.71 10.07 5.24
CA LEU A 99 23.79 11.07 5.20
C LEU A 99 24.85 10.86 6.28
N ILE A 100 24.46 10.42 7.48
CA ILE A 100 25.37 10.27 8.61
C ILE A 100 26.07 8.90 8.60
N SER A 101 25.33 7.83 8.29
CA SER A 101 25.81 6.45 8.45
C SER A 101 26.18 5.77 7.13
N GLY A 102 25.65 6.28 6.01
CA GLY A 102 25.42 5.48 4.81
C GLY A 102 26.26 5.82 3.59
N GLY A 103 27.26 6.71 3.69
CA GLY A 103 28.01 7.44 2.63
C GLY A 103 28.48 6.75 1.33
N ARG A 104 28.01 5.54 1.03
CA ARG A 104 28.03 4.83 -0.23
C ARG A 104 26.81 5.17 -1.10
N ILE A 105 27.07 5.51 -2.36
CA ILE A 105 26.03 5.74 -3.37
C ILE A 105 25.24 4.45 -3.65
N ILE A 106 23.91 4.55 -3.67
CA ILE A 106 23.00 3.46 -4.07
C ILE A 106 23.01 3.34 -5.60
N ARG A 107 23.74 2.37 -6.14
CA ARG A 107 23.84 2.09 -7.58
C ARG A 107 23.70 0.59 -7.87
N PRO A 108 22.48 0.06 -8.05
CA PRO A 108 22.27 -1.35 -8.37
C PRO A 108 22.77 -1.68 -9.79
N ALA A 109 23.18 -2.93 -10.00
CA ALA A 109 23.50 -3.46 -11.33
C ALA A 109 22.22 -3.98 -12.03
N TYR A 110 22.27 -4.10 -13.35
CA TYR A 110 21.20 -4.72 -14.14
C TYR A 110 21.76 -5.83 -15.04
N ARG A 111 20.90 -6.76 -15.42
CA ARG A 111 21.21 -7.82 -16.39
C ARG A 111 20.56 -7.47 -17.73
N ASN A 112 21.35 -7.34 -18.79
CA ASN A 112 20.83 -7.21 -20.15
C ASN A 112 20.31 -8.59 -20.61
N VAL A 113 19.07 -8.64 -21.11
CA VAL A 113 18.41 -9.86 -21.62
C VAL A 113 18.36 -9.90 -23.15
N ILE A 114 18.78 -8.83 -23.81
CA ILE A 114 18.88 -8.71 -25.26
C ILE A 114 20.19 -9.39 -25.70
N PRO A 115 20.15 -10.26 -26.72
CA PRO A 115 21.37 -10.79 -27.32
C PRO A 115 22.21 -9.66 -27.92
N GLU A 116 23.50 -9.91 -28.12
CA GLU A 116 24.35 -8.94 -28.81
C GLU A 116 23.81 -8.68 -30.23
N GLN A 117 23.58 -7.41 -30.55
CA GLN A 117 23.10 -6.99 -31.86
C GLN A 117 24.20 -6.27 -32.60
N GLY A 118 24.46 -6.70 -33.84
CA GLY A 118 25.30 -5.95 -34.76
C GLY A 118 24.68 -4.58 -35.05
N TYR A 119 25.54 -3.57 -35.22
CA TYR A 119 25.08 -2.25 -35.64
C TYR A 119 24.53 -2.31 -37.08
N VAL A 120 23.29 -1.85 -37.28
CA VAL A 120 22.72 -1.63 -38.62
C VAL A 120 22.84 -0.14 -38.95
N SER A 121 23.47 0.17 -40.08
CA SER A 121 23.65 1.55 -40.53
C SER A 121 22.30 2.21 -40.83
N LEU A 122 22.19 3.53 -40.65
CA LEU A 122 20.90 4.22 -40.79
C LEU A 122 20.25 4.01 -42.19
N LYS A 123 21.07 3.78 -43.23
CA LYS A 123 20.60 3.56 -44.60
C LYS A 123 20.03 2.15 -44.83
N GLU A 124 20.29 1.22 -43.92
CA GLU A 124 19.99 -0.22 -44.03
C GLU A 124 19.00 -0.69 -42.96
N ARG A 125 18.44 0.24 -42.18
CA ARG A 125 17.39 -0.02 -41.19
C ARG A 125 16.00 -0.05 -41.81
#